data_AF-A0A928VI86-F1
#
_entry.id   AF-A0A928VI86-F1
#
_cell.length_a   1.000
_cell.length_b   1.000
_cell.length_c   1.000
_cell.angle_alpha   90.00
_cell.angle_beta   90.00
_cell.angle_gamma   90.00
#
_symmetry.space_group_name_H-M   'P 1'
#
loop_
_entity.id
_entity.type
_entity.pdbx_description
1 polymer ?
#
loop_
_entity_poly.entity_id
_entity_poly.type
_entity_poly.pdbx_seq_one_letter_code
_entity_poly.pdbx_strand_id
1 'polypeptide(L)'
;SYIQFWDQKLRLDQLQSLQLRNPPVQLLVLSACQTALGDRRAEMGFAGLAVQSGSKAAIASLWSVSDSSTLLLMQEFYRELKIAAVKGDALRDAQIEMIRNPDRVRSQLRDRSLARELASKNLRHPFHWAAFTLIGNPW
;
A
#
# COMPACT_ATOMS: atom_id res chain seq x y z
N SER A 1 -2.35 -10.26 15.44
CA SER A 1 -1.84 -9.83 14.12
C SER A 1 -0.38 -9.39 14.24
N TYR A 2 0.47 -9.69 13.26
CA TYR A 2 1.89 -9.31 13.23
C TYR A 2 2.37 -8.97 11.80
N ILE A 3 3.42 -8.15 11.68
CA ILE A 3 4.20 -7.96 10.45
C ILE A 3 5.42 -8.89 10.52
N GLN A 4 5.66 -9.67 9.47
CA GLN A 4 6.83 -10.55 9.36
C GLN A 4 7.96 -9.79 8.65
N PHE A 5 9.04 -9.51 9.37
CA PHE A 5 10.33 -9.15 8.79
C PHE A 5 11.16 -10.41 8.53
N TRP A 6 12.30 -10.28 7.84
CA TRP A 6 13.14 -11.42 7.47
C TRP A 6 13.76 -12.12 8.70
N ASP A 7 13.99 -11.36 9.77
CA ASP A 7 14.66 -11.75 11.01
C ASP A 7 13.72 -11.82 12.22
N GLN A 8 12.59 -11.11 12.19
CA GLN A 8 11.70 -11.01 13.35
C GLN A 8 10.23 -10.79 13.00
N LYS A 9 9.36 -11.03 13.98
CA LYS A 9 7.94 -10.67 13.92
C LYS A 9 7.72 -9.41 14.73
N LEU A 10 7.23 -8.36 14.07
CA LEU A 10 6.76 -7.16 14.74
C LEU A 10 5.28 -7.34 15.07
N ARG A 11 4.98 -7.51 16.36
CA ARG A 11 3.61 -7.55 16.83
C ARG A 11 3.04 -6.14 16.95
N LEU A 12 1.73 -6.11 17.06
CA LEU A 12 0.94 -4.90 17.12
C LEU A 12 1.32 -3.96 18.29
N ASP A 13 1.53 -4.54 19.48
CA ASP A 13 2.01 -3.89 20.70
C ASP A 13 3.43 -3.31 20.55
N GLN A 14 4.24 -3.93 19.70
CA GLN A 14 5.62 -3.49 19.44
C GLN A 14 5.68 -2.34 18.43
N LEU A 15 4.62 -2.12 17.64
CA LEU A 15 4.60 -1.07 16.62
C LEU A 15 4.68 0.33 17.24
N GLN A 16 4.05 0.51 18.40
CA GLN A 16 4.14 1.74 19.20
C GLN A 16 5.54 2.02 19.76
N SER A 17 6.37 0.97 19.91
CA SER A 17 7.76 1.13 20.33
C SER A 17 8.70 1.54 19.18
N LEU A 18 8.25 1.40 17.94
CA LEU A 18 8.98 1.94 16.80
C LEU A 18 8.89 3.46 16.90
N GLN A 19 10.01 4.12 17.17
CA GLN A 19 10.10 5.58 17.33
C GLN A 19 9.94 6.29 15.97
N LEU A 20 8.79 6.12 15.29
CA LEU A 20 8.53 6.64 13.94
C LEU A 20 8.50 8.18 13.87
N ARG A 21 8.64 8.85 15.02
CA ARG A 21 8.76 10.32 15.12
C ARG A 21 10.20 10.80 15.01
N ASN A 22 11.21 9.94 15.19
CA ASN A 22 12.62 10.35 15.23
C ASN A 22 13.55 9.40 14.45
N PRO A 23 13.91 9.72 13.20
CA PRO A 23 13.43 10.87 12.42
C PRO A 23 11.94 10.71 12.01
N PRO A 24 11.23 11.82 11.71
CA PRO A 24 9.80 11.74 11.37
C PRO A 24 9.56 10.96 10.07
N VAL A 25 8.91 9.80 10.19
CA VAL A 25 8.49 8.98 9.05
C VAL A 25 7.31 9.66 8.35
N GLN A 26 7.55 10.21 7.16
CA GLN A 26 6.52 10.94 6.40
C GLN A 26 5.44 10.02 5.84
N LEU A 27 5.79 8.77 5.52
CA LEU A 27 4.88 7.79 4.94
C LEU A 27 5.34 6.37 5.28
N LEU A 28 4.44 5.54 5.80
CA LEU A 28 4.63 4.10 5.92
C LEU A 28 3.74 3.35 4.92
N VAL A 29 4.31 2.48 4.08
CA VAL A 29 3.54 1.67 3.13
C VAL A 29 3.47 0.23 3.62
N LEU A 30 2.25 -0.25 3.89
CA LEU A 30 1.96 -1.60 4.36
C LEU A 30 1.31 -2.40 3.22
N SER A 31 2.14 -2.90 2.31
CA SER A 31 1.70 -3.56 1.06
C SER A 31 1.18 -5.00 1.24
N ALA A 32 1.13 -5.52 2.46
CA ALA A 32 0.54 -6.83 2.74
C ALA A 32 -1.00 -6.78 2.74
N CYS A 33 -1.64 -7.95 2.72
CA CYS A 33 -3.10 -8.08 2.72
C CYS A 33 -3.71 -7.64 4.07
N GLN A 34 -4.86 -6.96 4.00
CA GLN A 34 -5.70 -6.58 5.16
C GLN A 34 -4.96 -5.77 6.24
N THR A 35 -4.02 -4.91 5.85
CA THR A 35 -3.23 -4.09 6.78
C THR A 35 -3.97 -2.85 7.30
N ALA A 36 -5.04 -2.43 6.62
CA ALA A 36 -5.90 -1.32 7.04
C ALA A 36 -7.04 -1.77 7.98
N LEU A 37 -7.40 -3.06 7.95
CA LEU A 37 -8.45 -3.59 8.81
C LEU A 37 -7.94 -3.84 10.22
N GLY A 38 -8.77 -3.46 11.19
CA GLY A 38 -8.58 -3.83 12.58
C GLY A 38 -9.21 -5.17 12.94
N ASP A 39 -8.75 -5.74 14.05
CA ASP A 39 -9.39 -6.86 14.73
C ASP A 39 -9.69 -6.48 16.19
N ARG A 40 -10.29 -7.37 16.99
CA ARG A 40 -10.62 -7.09 18.41
C ARG A 40 -9.41 -6.71 19.28
N ARG A 41 -8.19 -6.97 18.81
CA ARG A 41 -6.92 -6.61 19.48
C ARG A 41 -6.27 -5.37 18.86
N ALA A 42 -6.81 -4.87 17.75
CA ALA A 42 -6.21 -3.88 16.88
C ALA A 42 -7.28 -3.01 16.20
N GLU A 43 -8.17 -2.35 16.94
CA GLU A 43 -9.37 -1.71 16.35
C GLU A 43 -9.06 -0.74 15.18
N MET A 44 -7.91 -0.07 15.21
CA MET A 44 -7.46 0.86 14.16
C MET A 44 -6.61 0.21 13.04
N GLY A 45 -6.43 -1.11 13.07
CA GLY A 45 -5.53 -1.85 12.17
C GLY A 45 -4.05 -1.43 12.30
N PHE A 46 -3.18 -2.02 11.47
CA PHE A 46 -1.76 -1.65 11.47
C PHE A 46 -1.52 -0.21 11.02
N ALA A 47 -2.34 0.29 10.09
CA ALA A 47 -2.20 1.62 9.53
C ALA A 47 -2.52 2.72 10.55
N GLY A 48 -3.62 2.61 11.30
CA GLY A 48 -3.95 3.58 12.34
C GLY A 48 -2.95 3.56 13.49
N LEU A 49 -2.44 2.37 13.84
CA LEU A 49 -1.34 2.25 14.81
C LEU A 49 -0.04 2.85 14.31
N ALA A 50 0.30 2.73 13.02
CA ALA A 50 1.48 3.38 12.46
C ALA A 50 1.41 4.90 12.59
N VAL A 51 0.22 5.48 12.33
CA VAL A 51 -0.01 6.92 12.52
C VAL A 51 0.09 7.29 14.01
N GLN A 52 -0.52 6.51 14.90
CA GLN A 52 -0.41 6.73 16.36
C GLN A 52 1.05 6.66 16.85
N SER A 53 1.81 5.70 16.33
CA SER A 53 3.23 5.47 16.63
C SER A 53 4.14 6.56 16.06
N GLY A 54 3.60 7.47 15.23
CA GLY A 54 4.27 8.70 14.84
C GLY A 54 4.53 8.89 13.36
N SER A 55 4.15 7.93 12.51
CA SER A 55 4.18 8.18 11.07
C SER A 55 3.15 9.25 10.72
N LYS A 56 3.51 10.17 9.82
CA LYS A 56 2.55 11.20 9.38
C LYS A 56 1.38 10.60 8.60
N ALA A 57 1.65 9.58 7.79
CA ALA A 57 0.63 8.87 7.04
C ALA A 57 1.00 7.41 6.81
N ALA A 58 0.00 6.57 6.61
CA ALA A 58 0.17 5.18 6.24
C ALA A 58 -0.70 4.81 5.04
N ILE A 59 -0.15 4.04 4.09
CA ILE A 59 -0.93 3.34 3.06
C ILE A 59 -1.10 1.90 3.48
N ALA A 60 -2.32 1.39 3.38
CA ALA A 60 -2.64 0.02 3.78
C ALA A 60 -3.84 -0.53 3.01
N SER A 61 -4.00 -1.85 3.04
CA SER A 61 -5.02 -2.57 2.25
C SER A 61 -6.23 -2.99 3.09
N LEU A 62 -7.43 -2.83 2.53
CA LEU A 62 -8.71 -3.19 3.14
C LEU A 62 -9.05 -4.68 2.93
N TRP A 63 -8.60 -5.29 1.84
CA TRP A 63 -8.81 -6.72 1.56
C TRP A 63 -7.56 -7.35 0.95
N SER A 64 -7.57 -8.68 0.82
CA SER A 64 -6.51 -9.41 0.13
C SER A 64 -6.61 -9.17 -1.37
N VAL A 65 -5.55 -8.65 -1.97
CA VAL A 65 -5.38 -8.45 -3.41
C VAL A 65 -4.22 -9.30 -3.87
N SER A 66 -4.29 -9.85 -5.08
CA SER A 66 -3.20 -10.64 -5.63
C SER A 66 -1.90 -9.84 -5.73
N ASP A 67 -0.79 -10.44 -5.34
CA ASP A 67 0.55 -9.84 -5.32
C ASP A 67 0.91 -9.14 -6.63
N SER A 68 0.57 -9.73 -7.77
CA SER A 68 0.83 -9.17 -9.10
C SER A 68 0.09 -7.84 -9.36
N SER A 69 -1.11 -7.66 -8.82
CA SER A 69 -1.84 -6.39 -8.90
C SER A 69 -1.33 -5.35 -7.91
N THR A 70 -1.01 -5.79 -6.69
CA THR A 70 -0.37 -4.92 -5.68
C THR A 70 0.96 -4.39 -6.20
N LEU A 71 1.76 -5.22 -6.85
CA LEU A 71 3.02 -4.83 -7.48
C LEU A 71 2.81 -3.70 -8.49
N LEU A 72 1.87 -3.88 -9.42
CA LEU A 72 1.56 -2.87 -10.44
C LEU A 72 1.10 -1.54 -9.81
N LEU A 73 0.15 -1.60 -8.87
CA LEU A 73 -0.36 -0.41 -8.20
C LEU A 73 0.76 0.32 -7.44
N MET A 74 1.61 -0.41 -6.70
CA MET A 74 2.69 0.19 -5.93
C MET A 74 3.77 0.78 -6.83
N GLN A 75 4.07 0.15 -7.97
CA GLN A 75 5.00 0.69 -8.95
C GLN A 75 4.49 2.03 -9.51
N GLU A 76 3.21 2.10 -9.88
CA GLU A 76 2.58 3.36 -10.32
C GLU A 76 2.55 4.40 -9.20
N PHE A 77 2.20 3.99 -7.98
CA PHE A 77 2.17 4.85 -6.82
C PHE A 77 3.54 5.50 -6.57
N TYR A 78 4.63 4.72 -6.54
CA TYR A 78 5.97 5.28 -6.35
C TYR A 78 6.45 6.12 -7.54
N ARG A 79 5.91 5.91 -8.74
CA ARG A 79 6.17 6.77 -9.91
C ARG A 79 5.52 8.13 -9.73
N GLU A 80 4.24 8.15 -9.39
CA GLU A 80 3.48 9.39 -9.15
C GLU A 80 3.95 10.12 -7.89
N LEU A 81 4.36 9.40 -6.84
CA LEU A 81 4.84 9.98 -5.58
C LEU A 81 6.09 10.86 -5.77
N LYS A 82 6.89 10.62 -6.80
CA LYS A 82 8.08 11.44 -7.08
C LYS A 82 7.75 12.85 -7.55
N ILE A 83 6.57 13.05 -8.11
CA ILE A 83 6.15 14.31 -8.74
C ILE A 83 4.92 14.93 -8.08
N ALA A 84 4.13 14.14 -7.34
CA ALA A 84 2.96 14.63 -6.64
C ALA A 84 3.35 15.50 -5.45
N ALA A 85 2.68 16.65 -5.30
CA ALA A 85 2.79 17.50 -4.12
C ALA A 85 2.12 16.88 -2.88
N VAL A 86 1.15 15.98 -3.11
CA VAL A 86 0.31 15.37 -2.06
C VAL A 86 0.32 13.85 -2.22
N LYS A 87 0.55 13.13 -1.13
CA LYS A 87 0.66 11.65 -1.14
C LYS A 87 -0.66 10.98 -1.57
N GLY A 88 -1.78 11.61 -1.23
CA GLY A 88 -3.12 11.17 -1.65
C GLY A 88 -3.33 11.26 -3.15
N ASP A 89 -2.81 12.31 -3.80
CA ASP A 89 -2.88 12.46 -5.26
C ASP A 89 -2.05 11.40 -5.95
N ALA A 90 -0.85 11.09 -5.46
CA ALA A 90 -0.05 10.00 -6.00
C ALA A 90 -0.79 8.64 -5.99
N LEU A 91 -1.50 8.33 -4.90
CA LEU A 91 -2.30 7.10 -4.82
C LEU A 91 -3.49 7.15 -5.77
N ARG A 92 -4.22 8.27 -5.82
CA ARG A 92 -5.35 8.48 -6.73
C ARG A 92 -4.92 8.33 -8.18
N ASP A 93 -3.82 8.95 -8.58
CA ASP A 93 -3.33 8.93 -9.95
C ASP A 93 -2.85 7.53 -10.34
N ALA A 94 -2.20 6.79 -9.43
CA ALA A 94 -1.88 5.38 -9.65
C ALA A 94 -3.14 4.50 -9.85
N GLN A 95 -4.20 4.73 -9.06
CA GLN A 95 -5.48 4.04 -9.24
C GLN A 95 -6.14 4.39 -10.57
N ILE A 96 -6.11 5.66 -10.98
CA ILE A 96 -6.63 6.12 -12.27
C ILE A 96 -5.86 5.48 -13.43
N GLU A 97 -4.54 5.33 -13.32
CA GLU A 97 -3.71 4.68 -14.34
C GLU A 97 -4.06 3.21 -14.53
N MET A 98 -4.34 2.48 -13.45
CA MET A 98 -4.85 1.09 -13.51
C MET A 98 -6.18 1.01 -14.26
N ILE A 99 -7.06 2.01 -14.11
CA ILE A 99 -8.38 2.06 -14.74
C ILE A 99 -8.28 2.46 -16.22
N ARG A 100 -7.56 3.54 -16.52
CA ARG A 100 -7.54 4.17 -17.85
C ARG A 100 -6.53 3.52 -18.78
N ASN A 101 -5.35 3.17 -18.27
CA ASN A 101 -4.21 2.73 -19.07
C ASN A 101 -3.65 1.36 -18.63
N PRO A 102 -4.47 0.31 -18.47
CA PRO A 102 -4.02 -0.98 -17.92
C PRO A 102 -2.89 -1.62 -18.74
N ASP A 103 -2.86 -1.41 -20.06
CA ASP A 103 -1.81 -1.96 -20.92
C ASP A 103 -0.46 -1.25 -20.74
N ARG A 104 -0.47 0.07 -20.49
CA ARG A 104 0.74 0.85 -20.13
C ARG A 104 1.30 0.39 -18.80
N VAL A 105 0.42 0.13 -17.83
CA VAL A 105 0.83 -0.37 -16.51
C VAL A 105 1.44 -1.77 -16.64
N ARG A 106 0.80 -2.67 -17.41
CA ARG A 106 1.33 -4.02 -17.69
C ARG A 106 2.67 -4.00 -18.42
N SER A 107 2.86 -3.12 -19.39
CA SER A 107 4.09 -3.09 -20.21
C SER A 107 5.35 -2.75 -19.41
N GLN A 108 5.20 -2.24 -18.19
CA GLN A 108 6.35 -1.95 -17.32
C GLN A 108 6.89 -3.17 -16.60
N LEU A 109 6.19 -4.30 -16.65
CA LEU A 109 6.66 -5.56 -16.08
C LEU A 109 7.79 -6.14 -16.94
N ARG A 110 8.94 -6.32 -16.31
CA ARG A 110 10.08 -7.01 -16.94
C ARG A 110 9.95 -8.53 -16.86
N ASP A 111 9.20 -9.03 -15.88
CA ASP A 111 8.99 -10.46 -15.68
C ASP A 111 7.89 -11.00 -16.61
N ARG A 112 8.29 -11.91 -17.51
CA ARG A 112 7.39 -12.53 -18.50
C ARG A 112 6.37 -13.50 -17.90
N SER A 113 6.63 -14.05 -16.71
CA SER A 113 5.69 -14.92 -16.00
C SER A 113 4.55 -14.09 -15.40
N LEU A 114 4.89 -13.01 -14.69
CA LEU A 114 3.92 -12.05 -14.14
C LEU A 114 3.12 -11.36 -15.24
N ALA A 115 3.77 -10.99 -16.35
CA ALA A 115 3.08 -10.39 -17.50
C ALA A 115 2.00 -11.32 -18.08
N ARG A 116 2.26 -12.63 -18.14
CA ARG A 116 1.27 -13.62 -18.60
C ARG A 116 0.12 -13.79 -17.62
N GLU A 117 0.41 -13.85 -16.32
CA GLU A 117 -0.63 -13.90 -15.29
C GLU A 117 -1.57 -12.69 -15.41
N LEU A 118 -1.00 -11.49 -15.53
CA LEU A 118 -1.75 -10.22 -15.56
C LEU A 118 -2.45 -9.93 -16.89
N ALA A 119 -2.03 -10.57 -17.99
CA ALA A 119 -2.74 -10.50 -19.26
C ALA A 119 -4.18 -11.02 -19.14
N SER A 120 -4.41 -12.01 -18.27
CA SER A 120 -5.74 -12.60 -18.04
C SER A 120 -6.63 -11.78 -17.08
N LYS A 121 -6.08 -10.81 -16.35
CA LYS A 121 -6.82 -10.07 -15.30
C LYS A 121 -7.41 -8.76 -15.81
N ASN A 122 -8.65 -8.45 -15.43
CA ASN A 122 -9.24 -7.14 -15.70
C ASN A 122 -8.77 -6.10 -14.66
N LEU A 123 -7.64 -5.46 -14.92
CA LEU A 123 -7.04 -4.45 -14.00
C LEU A 123 -7.93 -3.24 -13.73
N ARG A 124 -8.94 -2.99 -14.57
CA ARG A 124 -9.92 -1.92 -14.35
C ARG A 124 -10.85 -2.20 -13.19
N HIS A 125 -11.04 -3.46 -12.84
CA HIS A 125 -11.94 -3.86 -11.77
C HIS A 125 -11.43 -3.35 -10.41
N PRO A 126 -12.29 -2.72 -9.56
CA PRO A 126 -11.91 -2.09 -8.30
C PRO A 126 -11.20 -3.01 -7.33
N PHE A 127 -11.44 -4.32 -7.41
CA PHE A 127 -10.72 -5.34 -6.65
C PHE A 127 -9.19 -5.13 -6.68
N HIS A 128 -8.62 -4.68 -7.81
CA HIS A 128 -7.16 -4.58 -7.98
C HIS A 128 -6.51 -3.29 -7.46
N TRP A 129 -7.30 -2.23 -7.25
CA TRP A 129 -6.74 -0.89 -6.95
C TRP A 129 -7.44 -0.18 -5.78
N ALA A 130 -8.72 -0.46 -5.54
CA ALA A 130 -9.50 0.18 -4.48
C ALA A 130 -9.20 -0.38 -3.09
N ALA A 131 -8.40 -1.45 -3.00
CA ALA A 131 -8.03 -2.05 -1.73
C ALA A 131 -7.17 -1.11 -0.89
N PHE A 132 -6.34 -0.28 -1.52
CA PHE A 132 -5.38 0.56 -0.83
C PHE A 132 -5.95 1.93 -0.53
N THR A 133 -5.77 2.35 0.72
CA THR A 133 -6.19 3.66 1.22
C THR A 133 -5.06 4.34 1.98
N LEU A 134 -5.10 5.67 2.02
CA LEU A 134 -4.19 6.50 2.79
C LEU A 134 -4.87 6.94 4.09
N ILE A 135 -4.17 6.79 5.21
CA ILE A 135 -4.63 7.17 6.56
C ILE A 135 -3.62 8.16 7.14
N GLY A 136 -4.10 9.25 7.75
CA GLY A 136 -3.25 10.28 8.36
C GLY A 136 -3.11 11.54 7.50
N ASN A 137 -1.99 12.25 7.63
CA ASN A 137 -1.73 13.53 6.99
C ASN A 137 -1.18 13.34 5.56
N PRO A 138 -1.94 13.71 4.51
CA PRO A 138 -1.53 13.49 3.12
C PRO A 138 -0.47 14.48 2.61
N TRP A 139 -0.22 15.58 3.34
CA TRP A 139 0.71 16.66 2.98
C TRP A 139 2.15 16.32 3.37
#